data_AF-A0A1V6SEG5-F1
#
_entry.id   AF-A0A1V6SEG5-F1
#
_cell.length_a   1.000
_cell.length_b   1.000
_cell.length_c   1.000
_cell.angle_alpha   90.00
_cell.angle_beta   90.00
_cell.angle_gamma   90.00
#
_symmetry.space_group_name_H-M   'P 1'
#
loop_
_entity.id
_entity.type
_entity.pdbx_description
1 polymer ?
#
loop_
_entity_poly.entity_id
_entity_poly.type
_entity_poly.pdbx_seq_one_letter_code
_entity_poly.pdbx_strand_id
1 'polypeptide(L)'
;MQPDIQSSTLRTFQETRDEFSKDLENLSLGRSGGRYVPVIQSDLRRLINTLSMWTLVRAGIFHMGSCFEFKCQQLMDLIDEVAGQVTINRETLMIEDPVIKRLFGMLAILVGRLTLSGFSNEDAKSVRAARLVEIEQRRWESNPAENDEGDWRLIYLRNFWGRAYLRQQECLCRQCLGCYLPTSQPLPFSPLPPLVEEEVSDDPSSSSSEEE
;
A
#
# COMPACT_ATOMS: atom_id res chain seq x y z
N MET A 1 18.16 13.23 -19.19
CA MET A 1 16.76 13.69 -19.36
C MET A 1 16.67 15.09 -18.76
N GLN A 2 16.03 16.06 -19.42
CA GLN A 2 15.89 17.41 -18.85
C GLN A 2 14.95 17.41 -17.63
N PRO A 3 15.18 18.26 -16.60
CA PRO A 3 14.39 18.25 -15.36
C PRO A 3 12.90 18.55 -15.62
N ASP A 4 12.59 19.42 -16.57
CA ASP A 4 11.20 19.74 -16.94
C ASP A 4 10.44 18.51 -17.43
N ILE A 5 11.10 17.67 -18.25
CA ILE A 5 10.52 16.43 -18.79
C ILE A 5 10.25 15.45 -17.64
N GLN A 6 11.19 15.28 -16.69
CA GLN A 6 10.98 14.45 -15.51
C GLN A 6 9.79 14.94 -14.67
N SER A 7 9.67 16.27 -14.46
CA SER A 7 8.55 16.85 -13.70
C SER A 7 7.19 16.63 -14.37
N SER A 8 7.12 16.72 -15.70
CA SER A 8 5.90 16.44 -16.47
C SER A 8 5.51 14.97 -16.41
N THR A 9 6.48 14.05 -16.57
CA THR A 9 6.24 12.60 -16.49
C THR A 9 5.73 12.17 -15.12
N LEU A 10 6.32 12.71 -14.03
CA LEU A 10 5.85 12.45 -12.67
C LEU A 10 4.41 12.94 -12.47
N ARG A 11 4.09 14.15 -12.93
CA ARG A 11 2.72 14.71 -12.82
C ARG A 11 1.69 13.88 -13.58
N THR A 12 1.96 13.55 -14.85
CA THR A 12 1.07 12.73 -15.68
C THR A 12 0.87 11.34 -15.07
N PHE A 13 1.90 10.72 -14.50
CA PHE A 13 1.77 9.47 -13.75
C PHE A 13 0.81 9.62 -12.56
N GLN A 14 0.96 10.66 -11.75
CA GLN A 14 0.13 10.90 -10.57
C GLN A 14 -1.33 11.13 -10.95
N GLU A 15 -1.59 12.02 -11.91
CA GLU A 15 -2.94 12.34 -12.40
C GLU A 15 -3.66 11.09 -12.92
N THR A 16 -3.01 10.33 -13.82
CA THR A 16 -3.58 9.10 -14.39
C THR A 16 -3.79 8.01 -13.34
N ARG A 17 -2.85 7.82 -12.40
CA ARG A 17 -3.02 6.87 -11.28
C ARG A 17 -4.20 7.25 -10.39
N ASP A 18 -4.34 8.52 -10.06
CA ASP A 18 -5.41 9.00 -9.20
C ASP A 18 -6.78 8.88 -9.87
N GLU A 19 -6.85 9.11 -11.18
CA GLU A 19 -8.05 8.88 -11.99
C GLU A 19 -8.48 7.41 -11.93
N PHE A 20 -7.57 6.48 -12.25
CA PHE A 20 -7.85 5.04 -12.18
C PHE A 20 -8.23 4.58 -10.76
N SER A 21 -7.51 5.05 -9.73
CA SER A 21 -7.81 4.75 -8.33
C SER A 21 -9.22 5.20 -7.95
N LYS A 22 -9.63 6.41 -8.36
CA LYS A 22 -10.95 6.97 -8.10
C LYS A 22 -12.05 6.25 -8.88
N ASP A 23 -11.77 5.82 -10.12
CA ASP A 23 -12.73 5.07 -10.93
C ASP A 23 -13.00 3.68 -10.37
N LEU A 24 -11.96 2.99 -9.89
CA LEU A 24 -12.08 1.73 -9.16
C LEU A 24 -12.82 1.92 -7.83
N GLU A 25 -12.56 3.01 -7.10
CA GLU A 25 -13.30 3.35 -5.88
C GLU A 25 -14.79 3.57 -6.17
N ASN A 26 -15.15 4.29 -7.24
CA ASN A 26 -16.54 4.46 -7.67
C ASN A 26 -17.21 3.11 -7.99
N LEU A 27 -16.53 2.22 -8.70
CA LEU A 27 -17.04 0.86 -8.97
C LEU A 27 -17.23 0.05 -7.69
N SER A 28 -16.34 0.19 -6.70
CA SER A 28 -16.49 -0.46 -5.38
C SER A 28 -17.75 -0.01 -4.61
N LEU A 29 -18.21 1.22 -4.88
CA LEU A 29 -19.44 1.80 -4.32
C LEU A 29 -20.70 1.49 -5.16
N GLY A 30 -20.60 0.64 -6.19
CA GLY A 30 -21.69 0.39 -7.15
C GLY A 30 -21.93 1.53 -8.15
N ARG A 31 -21.11 2.58 -8.12
CA ARG A 31 -21.28 3.78 -8.96
C ARG A 31 -20.63 3.58 -10.32
N SER A 32 -21.26 2.79 -11.18
CA SER A 32 -20.79 2.56 -12.56
C SER A 32 -20.76 3.82 -13.43
N GLY A 33 -21.54 4.85 -13.08
CA GLY A 33 -21.72 6.05 -13.91
C GLY A 33 -22.50 5.77 -15.19
N GLY A 34 -23.33 4.72 -15.22
CA GLY A 34 -24.03 4.25 -16.41
C GLY A 34 -23.17 3.36 -17.33
N ARG A 35 -21.89 3.11 -16.98
CA ARG A 35 -21.04 2.16 -17.72
C ARG A 35 -21.60 0.73 -17.63
N TYR A 36 -21.73 0.10 -18.80
CA TYR A 36 -22.06 -1.33 -18.93
C TYR A 36 -20.79 -2.18 -18.93
N VAL A 37 -20.93 -3.48 -18.65
CA VAL A 37 -19.82 -4.44 -18.41
C VAL A 37 -18.66 -4.33 -19.43
N PRO A 38 -18.88 -4.40 -20.76
CA PRO A 38 -17.86 -4.16 -21.77
C PRO A 38 -17.03 -2.86 -21.64
N VAL A 39 -17.62 -1.76 -21.17
CA VAL A 39 -16.88 -0.51 -20.97
C VAL A 39 -15.92 -0.65 -19.79
N ILE A 40 -16.39 -1.26 -18.69
CA ILE A 40 -15.55 -1.52 -17.51
C ILE A 40 -14.41 -2.48 -17.86
N GLN A 41 -14.66 -3.51 -18.67
CA GLN A 41 -13.60 -4.39 -19.19
C GLN A 41 -12.57 -3.62 -20.05
N SER A 42 -13.03 -2.68 -20.86
CA SER A 42 -12.15 -1.79 -21.64
C SER A 42 -11.32 -0.87 -20.73
N ASP A 43 -11.92 -0.32 -19.68
CA ASP A 43 -11.23 0.54 -18.69
C ASP A 43 -10.18 -0.25 -17.88
N LEU A 44 -10.49 -1.49 -17.48
CA LEU A 44 -9.53 -2.39 -16.81
C LEU A 44 -8.37 -2.77 -17.75
N ARG A 45 -8.64 -3.04 -19.03
CA ARG A 45 -7.58 -3.29 -20.03
C ARG A 45 -6.74 -2.04 -20.30
N ARG A 46 -7.35 -0.85 -20.31
CA ARG A 46 -6.64 0.44 -20.38
C ARG A 46 -5.69 0.62 -19.20
N LEU A 47 -6.10 0.21 -18.01
CA LEU A 47 -5.26 0.22 -16.81
C LEU A 47 -4.10 -0.77 -16.92
N ILE A 48 -4.32 -2.01 -17.36
CA ILE A 48 -3.24 -3.00 -17.62
C ILE A 48 -2.19 -2.43 -18.58
N ASN A 49 -2.63 -1.89 -19.71
CA ASN A 49 -1.73 -1.28 -20.71
C ASN A 49 -0.97 -0.07 -20.11
N THR A 50 -1.61 0.70 -19.24
CA THR A 50 -0.98 1.84 -18.56
C THR A 50 0.07 1.40 -17.53
N LEU A 51 -0.20 0.35 -16.76
CA LEU A 51 0.77 -0.25 -15.84
C LEU A 51 2.01 -0.74 -16.58
N SER A 52 1.82 -1.43 -17.71
CA SER A 52 2.91 -1.86 -18.61
C SER A 52 3.71 -0.66 -19.16
N MET A 53 3.05 0.41 -19.58
CA MET A 53 3.74 1.63 -20.00
C MET A 53 4.54 2.28 -18.85
N TRP A 54 4.03 2.27 -17.62
CA TRP A 54 4.76 2.83 -16.48
C TRP A 54 6.02 2.04 -16.11
N THR A 55 6.06 0.71 -16.27
CA THR A 55 7.30 -0.05 -16.03
C THR A 55 8.37 0.30 -17.06
N LEU A 56 8.00 0.47 -18.33
CA LEU A 56 8.89 0.94 -19.39
C LEU A 56 9.40 2.37 -19.13
N VAL A 57 8.52 3.27 -18.70
CA VAL A 57 8.88 4.67 -18.41
C VAL A 57 9.80 4.78 -17.19
N ARG A 58 9.57 4.02 -16.11
CA ARG A 58 10.40 4.12 -14.90
C ARG A 58 11.84 3.65 -15.13
N ALA A 59 12.05 2.66 -16.00
CA ALA A 59 13.38 2.16 -16.36
C ALA A 59 14.35 3.25 -16.85
N GLY A 60 13.84 4.36 -17.40
CA GLY A 60 14.64 5.51 -17.84
C GLY A 60 14.78 6.67 -16.85
N ILE A 61 14.22 6.59 -15.63
CA ILE A 61 14.07 7.77 -14.75
C ILE A 61 14.81 7.63 -13.41
N PHE A 62 14.66 6.53 -12.65
CA PHE A 62 15.39 6.30 -11.39
C PHE A 62 15.47 4.80 -11.01
N HIS A 63 16.60 4.33 -10.49
CA HIS A 63 16.87 2.90 -10.20
C HIS A 63 16.67 2.46 -8.74
N MET A 64 16.08 3.27 -7.86
CA MET A 64 15.89 2.85 -6.45
C MET A 64 14.73 1.85 -6.30
N GLY A 65 15.11 0.58 -6.11
CA GLY A 65 14.26 -0.54 -5.72
C GLY A 65 13.38 -1.11 -6.84
N SER A 66 13.54 -2.40 -7.14
CA SER A 66 12.74 -3.18 -8.11
C SER A 66 11.28 -3.43 -7.70
N CYS A 67 10.81 -2.84 -6.59
CA CYS A 67 9.47 -3.06 -6.07
C CYS A 67 8.34 -2.49 -6.95
N PHE A 68 8.61 -1.54 -7.84
CA PHE A 68 7.58 -0.91 -8.67
C PHE A 68 7.13 -1.81 -9.83
N GLU A 69 8.07 -2.34 -10.62
CA GLU A 69 7.77 -3.20 -11.77
C GLU A 69 7.09 -4.48 -11.29
N PHE A 70 7.58 -5.07 -10.20
CA PHE A 70 6.97 -6.22 -9.55
C PHE A 70 5.52 -5.96 -9.10
N LYS A 71 5.25 -4.79 -8.50
CA LYS A 71 3.88 -4.40 -8.12
C LYS A 71 2.98 -4.13 -9.32
N CYS A 72 3.53 -3.55 -10.40
CA CYS A 72 2.78 -3.34 -11.63
C CYS A 72 2.45 -4.68 -12.29
N GLN A 73 3.36 -5.66 -12.30
CA GLN A 73 3.09 -7.01 -12.80
C GLN A 73 1.99 -7.70 -11.98
N GLN A 74 2.13 -7.76 -10.64
CA GLN A 74 1.07 -8.30 -9.77
C GLN A 74 -0.28 -7.63 -10.03
N LEU A 75 -0.30 -6.30 -10.16
CA LEU A 75 -1.53 -5.56 -10.45
C LEU A 75 -2.12 -5.95 -11.81
N MET A 76 -1.31 -6.07 -12.86
CA MET A 76 -1.80 -6.51 -14.18
C MET A 76 -2.48 -7.88 -14.09
N ASP A 77 -1.84 -8.85 -13.41
CA ASP A 77 -2.36 -10.21 -13.23
C ASP A 77 -3.70 -10.18 -12.44
N LEU A 78 -3.76 -9.41 -11.35
CA LEU A 78 -4.96 -9.26 -10.51
C LEU A 78 -6.10 -8.51 -11.22
N ILE A 79 -5.79 -7.54 -12.08
CA ILE A 79 -6.79 -6.79 -12.86
C ILE A 79 -7.38 -7.66 -13.97
N ASP A 80 -6.56 -8.50 -14.62
CA ASP A 80 -7.05 -9.43 -15.65
C ASP A 80 -7.99 -10.48 -15.03
N GLU A 81 -7.65 -11.00 -13.84
CA GLU A 81 -8.54 -11.87 -13.06
C GLU A 81 -9.89 -11.21 -12.73
N VAL A 82 -9.87 -9.95 -12.25
CA VAL A 82 -11.12 -9.19 -11.98
C VAL A 82 -11.92 -8.93 -13.26
N ALA A 83 -11.26 -8.64 -14.38
CA ALA A 83 -11.91 -8.52 -15.68
C ALA A 83 -12.54 -9.85 -16.12
N GLY A 84 -11.88 -10.98 -15.83
CA GLY A 84 -12.41 -12.33 -16.01
C GLY A 84 -13.69 -12.58 -15.20
N GLN A 85 -13.69 -12.29 -13.90
CA GLN A 85 -14.89 -12.43 -13.04
C GLN A 85 -16.06 -11.57 -13.53
N VAL A 86 -15.79 -10.33 -13.95
CA VAL A 86 -16.77 -9.42 -14.56
C VAL A 86 -17.33 -9.96 -15.90
N THR A 87 -16.63 -10.88 -16.56
CA THR A 87 -17.06 -11.48 -17.85
C THR A 87 -18.08 -12.61 -17.71
N ILE A 88 -17.99 -13.41 -16.64
CA ILE A 88 -18.68 -14.70 -16.56
C ILE A 88 -20.20 -14.53 -16.35
N ASN A 89 -20.63 -13.51 -15.61
CA ASN A 89 -22.04 -13.29 -15.27
C ASN A 89 -22.68 -12.15 -16.09
N ARG A 90 -22.83 -12.35 -17.41
CA ARG A 90 -23.36 -11.32 -18.33
C ARG A 90 -24.85 -10.97 -18.17
N GLU A 91 -25.63 -11.84 -17.52
CA GLU A 91 -27.10 -11.76 -17.52
C GLU A 91 -27.69 -10.90 -16.40
N THR A 92 -26.87 -10.45 -15.45
CA THR A 92 -27.27 -9.51 -14.38
C THR A 92 -26.19 -8.45 -14.16
N LEU A 93 -26.56 -7.26 -13.68
CA LEU A 93 -25.65 -6.13 -13.40
C LEU A 93 -24.74 -6.42 -12.20
N MET A 94 -23.76 -7.31 -12.39
CA MET A 94 -22.89 -7.88 -11.36
C MET A 94 -21.84 -6.91 -10.77
N ILE A 95 -21.85 -5.64 -11.16
CA ILE A 95 -21.16 -4.58 -10.42
C ILE A 95 -21.78 -4.44 -9.01
N GLU A 96 -23.02 -4.90 -8.82
CA GLU A 96 -23.67 -4.95 -7.51
C GLU A 96 -23.21 -6.11 -6.62
N ASP A 97 -22.51 -7.11 -7.14
CA ASP A 97 -22.03 -8.25 -6.35
C ASP A 97 -21.02 -7.78 -5.27
N PRO A 98 -21.22 -8.14 -3.97
CA PRO A 98 -20.35 -7.69 -2.89
C PRO A 98 -18.87 -8.09 -3.03
N VAL A 99 -18.58 -9.23 -3.65
CA VAL A 99 -17.21 -9.70 -3.92
C VAL A 99 -16.58 -8.82 -4.99
N ILE A 100 -17.28 -8.59 -6.11
CA ILE A 100 -16.81 -7.73 -7.21
C ILE A 100 -16.57 -6.30 -6.72
N LYS A 101 -17.49 -5.73 -5.94
CA LYS A 101 -17.31 -4.44 -5.26
C LYS A 101 -16.07 -4.43 -4.38
N ARG A 102 -15.83 -5.49 -3.60
CA ARG A 102 -14.68 -5.59 -2.71
C ARG A 102 -13.36 -5.70 -3.49
N LEU A 103 -13.32 -6.45 -4.59
CA LEU A 103 -12.18 -6.52 -5.49
C LEU A 103 -11.85 -5.15 -6.09
N PHE A 104 -12.85 -4.39 -6.56
CA PHE A 104 -12.62 -3.03 -7.03
C PHE A 104 -12.07 -2.11 -5.94
N GLY A 105 -12.56 -2.22 -4.70
CA GLY A 105 -12.02 -1.47 -3.56
C GLY A 105 -10.58 -1.84 -3.21
N MET A 106 -10.22 -3.13 -3.29
CA MET A 106 -8.84 -3.59 -3.16
C MET A 106 -7.96 -3.05 -4.28
N LEU A 107 -8.37 -3.17 -5.55
CA LEU A 107 -7.65 -2.63 -6.69
C LEU A 107 -7.46 -1.11 -6.58
N ALA A 108 -8.47 -0.36 -6.12
CA ALA A 108 -8.36 1.09 -5.92
C ALA A 108 -7.19 1.46 -4.99
N ILE A 109 -7.10 0.83 -3.81
CA ILE A 109 -6.00 1.11 -2.86
C ILE A 109 -4.65 0.56 -3.35
N LEU A 110 -4.64 -0.56 -4.08
CA LEU A 110 -3.43 -1.16 -4.64
C LEU A 110 -2.84 -0.35 -5.81
N VAL A 111 -3.68 0.25 -6.65
CA VAL A 111 -3.27 1.19 -7.72
C VAL A 111 -2.89 2.53 -7.11
N GLY A 112 -3.69 3.06 -6.20
CA GLY A 112 -3.42 4.34 -5.52
C GLY A 112 -2.09 4.35 -4.78
N ARG A 113 -1.64 3.22 -4.21
CA ARG A 113 -0.35 3.11 -3.50
C ARG A 113 0.88 3.20 -4.43
N LEU A 114 0.74 3.16 -5.75
CA LEU A 114 1.89 3.21 -6.65
C LEU A 114 2.58 4.58 -6.58
N THR A 115 3.91 4.60 -6.66
CA THR A 115 4.72 5.81 -6.80
C THR A 115 5.99 5.53 -7.60
N LEU A 116 6.42 6.48 -8.42
CA LEU A 116 7.67 6.40 -9.17
C LEU A 116 8.90 6.79 -8.32
N SER A 117 8.75 7.68 -7.34
CA SER A 117 9.87 8.24 -6.57
C SER A 117 10.39 7.35 -5.44
N GLY A 118 9.73 6.23 -5.12
CA GLY A 118 10.12 5.27 -4.07
C GLY A 118 9.98 5.77 -2.63
N PHE A 119 10.12 7.08 -2.41
CA PHE A 119 9.89 7.81 -1.18
C PHE A 119 8.51 8.46 -1.20
N SER A 120 7.65 8.08 -0.26
CA SER A 120 6.23 8.44 -0.29
C SER A 120 5.93 9.90 0.07
N ASN A 121 6.88 10.61 0.68
CA ASN A 121 6.70 11.96 1.23
C ASN A 121 6.41 13.07 0.21
N GLU A 122 6.58 12.81 -1.09
CA GLU A 122 6.22 13.75 -2.18
C GLU A 122 4.77 13.56 -2.67
N ASP A 123 4.10 12.47 -2.29
CA ASP A 123 2.80 12.08 -2.82
C ASP A 123 1.80 11.70 -1.71
N ALA A 124 1.07 12.71 -1.24
CA ALA A 124 0.10 12.55 -0.16
C ALA A 124 -1.11 11.64 -0.51
N LYS A 125 -1.39 11.36 -1.78
CA LYS A 125 -2.43 10.39 -2.17
C LYS A 125 -1.87 8.97 -2.12
N SER A 126 -0.67 8.76 -2.66
CA SER A 126 0.05 7.48 -2.57
C SER A 126 0.29 7.05 -1.11
N VAL A 127 0.68 7.98 -0.23
CA VAL A 127 0.79 7.74 1.22
C VAL A 127 -0.54 7.27 1.83
N ARG A 128 -1.65 7.93 1.50
CA ARG A 128 -2.96 7.58 2.06
C ARG A 128 -3.42 6.21 1.58
N ALA A 129 -3.32 5.93 0.29
CA ALA A 129 -3.64 4.61 -0.26
C ALA A 129 -2.75 3.50 0.35
N ALA A 130 -1.47 3.77 0.55
CA ALA A 130 -0.58 2.83 1.23
C ALA A 130 -0.93 2.57 2.70
N ARG A 131 -1.40 3.58 3.45
CA ARG A 131 -1.93 3.37 4.82
C ARG A 131 -3.20 2.53 4.81
N LEU A 132 -4.08 2.70 3.82
CA LEU A 132 -5.25 1.85 3.66
C LEU A 132 -4.86 0.39 3.38
N VAL A 133 -3.78 0.15 2.63
CA VAL A 133 -3.22 -1.19 2.42
C VAL A 133 -2.70 -1.81 3.73
N GLU A 134 -2.04 -1.05 4.60
CA GLU A 134 -1.66 -1.55 5.93
C GLU A 134 -2.87 -1.87 6.81
N ILE A 135 -3.91 -1.02 6.79
CA ILE A 135 -5.15 -1.24 7.55
C ILE A 135 -5.88 -2.49 7.05
N GLU A 136 -5.97 -2.66 5.74
CA GLU A 136 -6.56 -3.84 5.10
C GLU A 136 -5.76 -5.10 5.43
N GLN A 137 -4.43 -5.06 5.40
CA GLN A 137 -3.60 -6.19 5.82
C GLN A 137 -3.86 -6.56 7.29
N ARG A 138 -3.84 -5.58 8.21
CA ARG A 138 -4.11 -5.83 9.64
C ARG A 138 -5.49 -6.45 9.85
N ARG A 139 -6.50 -6.08 9.05
CA ARG A 139 -7.82 -6.72 9.06
C ARG A 139 -7.71 -8.22 8.73
N TRP A 140 -7.01 -8.60 7.67
CA TRP A 140 -6.82 -10.00 7.29
C TRP A 140 -5.97 -10.78 8.29
N GLU A 141 -4.96 -10.16 8.91
CA GLU A 141 -4.15 -10.76 9.97
C GLU A 141 -4.94 -10.94 11.28
N SER A 142 -5.86 -10.04 11.59
CA SER A 142 -6.71 -10.10 12.80
C SER A 142 -7.84 -11.12 12.73
N ASN A 143 -8.18 -11.62 11.54
CA ASN A 143 -9.17 -12.67 11.35
C ASN A 143 -8.47 -13.95 10.86
N PRO A 144 -8.32 -15.00 11.69
CA PRO A 144 -7.80 -16.30 11.30
C PRO A 144 -8.45 -16.85 10.01
N ALA A 145 -7.71 -17.64 9.23
CA ALA A 145 -8.21 -18.18 7.97
C ALA A 145 -9.26 -19.29 8.20
N GLU A 146 -9.17 -19.96 9.33
CA GLU A 146 -10.10 -20.94 9.89
C GLU A 146 -11.50 -20.35 10.08
N ASN A 147 -11.61 -19.04 10.34
CA ASN A 147 -12.90 -18.35 10.45
C ASN A 147 -13.60 -18.13 9.10
N ASP A 148 -12.91 -18.32 7.98
CA ASP A 148 -13.48 -18.21 6.64
C ASP A 148 -13.97 -19.58 6.12
N GLU A 149 -13.83 -20.66 6.90
CA GLU A 149 -14.28 -22.01 6.52
C GLU A 149 -15.77 -22.04 6.18
N GLY A 150 -16.08 -22.46 4.95
CA GLY A 150 -17.44 -22.51 4.41
C GLY A 150 -17.88 -21.27 3.63
N ASP A 151 -17.23 -20.11 3.76
CA ASP A 151 -17.49 -18.94 2.90
C ASP A 151 -16.42 -18.78 1.82
N TRP A 152 -16.71 -19.35 0.65
CA TRP A 152 -15.86 -19.24 -0.54
C TRP A 152 -15.53 -17.79 -0.92
N ARG A 153 -16.39 -16.82 -0.58
CA ARG A 153 -16.18 -15.40 -0.92
C ARG A 153 -15.05 -14.82 -0.09
N LEU A 154 -15.02 -15.11 1.21
CA LEU A 154 -13.96 -14.66 2.11
C LEU A 154 -12.63 -15.33 1.76
N ILE A 155 -12.64 -16.64 1.51
CA ILE A 155 -11.48 -17.40 1.03
C ILE A 155 -10.92 -16.80 -0.27
N TYR A 156 -11.78 -16.52 -1.26
CA TYR A 156 -11.37 -15.90 -2.52
C TYR A 156 -10.77 -14.50 -2.32
N LEU A 157 -11.42 -13.65 -1.52
CA LEU A 157 -10.92 -12.29 -1.22
C LEU A 157 -9.60 -12.31 -0.45
N ARG A 158 -9.41 -13.24 0.49
CA ARG A 158 -8.14 -13.44 1.20
C ARG A 158 -7.03 -13.90 0.25
N ASN A 159 -7.32 -14.85 -0.63
CA ASN A 159 -6.36 -15.36 -1.62
C ASN A 159 -5.98 -14.31 -2.69
N PHE A 160 -6.93 -13.45 -3.06
CA PHE A 160 -6.68 -12.28 -3.90
C PHE A 160 -5.78 -11.26 -3.18
N TRP A 161 -6.13 -10.89 -1.95
CA TRP A 161 -5.36 -9.94 -1.15
C TRP A 161 -3.94 -10.42 -0.82
N GLY A 162 -3.79 -11.69 -0.45
CA GLY A 162 -2.51 -12.29 -0.11
C GLY A 162 -1.49 -12.21 -1.25
N ARG A 163 -1.94 -12.42 -2.51
CA ARG A 163 -1.10 -12.22 -3.71
C ARG A 163 -0.74 -10.74 -3.93
N ALA A 164 -1.68 -9.82 -3.66
CA ALA A 164 -1.49 -8.38 -3.85
C ALA A 164 -0.61 -7.70 -2.79
N TYR A 165 -0.47 -8.31 -1.61
CA TYR A 165 0.34 -7.82 -0.50
C TYR A 165 1.78 -8.38 -0.50
N LEU A 166 2.13 -9.27 -1.45
CA LEU A 166 3.48 -9.81 -1.58
C LEU A 166 4.52 -8.70 -1.71
N ARG A 167 5.36 -8.58 -0.68
CA ARG A 167 6.54 -7.71 -0.66
C ARG A 167 7.64 -8.37 -1.48
N GLN A 168 8.28 -7.61 -2.38
CA GLN A 168 9.51 -8.07 -3.02
C GLN A 168 10.57 -8.25 -1.93
N GLN A 169 11.10 -9.47 -1.81
CA GLN A 169 12.21 -9.75 -0.90
C GLN A 169 13.38 -8.81 -1.20
N GLU A 170 14.13 -8.43 -0.16
CA GLU A 170 15.31 -7.55 -0.23
C GLU A 170 15.05 -6.10 -0.72
N CYS A 171 13.81 -5.71 -1.05
CA CYS A 171 13.55 -4.35 -1.51
C CYS A 171 13.43 -3.35 -0.35
N LEU A 172 14.42 -2.48 -0.22
CA LEU A 172 14.52 -1.42 0.79
C LEU A 172 13.63 -0.19 0.54
N CYS A 173 12.74 -0.22 -0.47
CA CYS A 173 11.83 0.90 -0.70
C CYS A 173 10.89 1.08 0.51
N ARG A 174 10.59 2.33 0.96
CA ARG A 174 9.70 2.59 2.13
C ARG A 174 8.38 1.82 2.05
N GLN A 175 7.95 1.56 0.82
CA GLN A 175 6.77 0.78 0.49
C GLN A 175 6.82 -0.71 0.81
N CYS A 176 8.00 -1.34 0.73
CA CYS A 176 8.19 -2.75 1.10
C CYS A 176 8.63 -2.90 2.56
N LEU A 177 9.21 -1.85 3.16
CA LEU A 177 9.52 -1.82 4.59
C LEU A 177 8.27 -1.59 5.47
N GLY A 178 7.20 -0.97 4.94
CA GLY A 178 5.97 -0.71 5.69
C GLY A 178 6.06 0.53 6.59
N CYS A 179 6.78 1.56 6.12
CA CYS A 179 7.10 2.76 6.91
C CYS A 179 6.28 3.98 6.44
N TYR A 180 4.95 3.84 6.32
CA TYR A 180 4.07 4.94 5.86
C TYR A 180 3.43 5.76 7.00
N LEU A 181 3.59 5.31 8.24
CA LEU A 181 3.42 6.16 9.42
C LEU A 181 4.49 7.27 9.40
N PRO A 182 4.17 8.51 9.79
CA PRO A 182 5.21 9.49 10.06
C PRO A 182 6.05 8.98 11.24
N THR A 183 7.36 9.18 11.20
CA THR A 183 8.22 9.10 12.40
C THR A 183 7.97 10.30 13.30
N SER A 184 6.78 10.33 13.90
CA SER A 184 6.30 11.38 14.80
C SER A 184 5.97 10.84 16.18
N GLN A 185 6.87 10.02 16.74
CA GLN A 185 7.28 9.97 18.15
C GLN A 185 8.39 8.91 18.35
N PRO A 186 9.16 8.93 19.46
CA PRO A 186 10.54 8.47 19.45
C PRO A 186 10.68 6.95 19.35
N LEU A 187 11.90 6.52 18.98
CA LEU A 187 12.34 5.13 19.11
C LEU A 187 11.98 4.62 20.52
N PRO A 188 11.44 3.39 20.65
CA PRO A 188 11.24 2.81 21.97
C PRO A 188 12.59 2.77 22.68
N PHE A 189 12.62 3.28 23.91
CA PHE A 189 13.83 3.48 24.69
C PHE A 189 14.71 2.23 24.66
N SER A 190 15.93 2.37 24.12
CA SER A 190 17.04 1.58 24.65
C SER A 190 17.11 1.89 26.14
N PRO A 191 17.15 0.88 27.04
CA PRO A 191 17.47 1.13 28.43
C PRO A 191 18.76 1.95 28.48
N LEU A 192 18.75 3.06 29.21
CA LEU A 192 20.00 3.74 29.52
C LEU A 192 20.92 2.70 30.18
N PRO A 193 22.23 2.65 29.84
CA PRO A 193 23.15 1.81 30.58
C PRO A 193 23.04 2.19 32.07
N PRO A 194 23.10 1.21 32.98
CA PRO A 194 23.02 1.51 34.41
C PRO A 194 24.06 2.57 34.73
N LEU A 195 23.64 3.60 35.47
CA LEU A 195 24.59 4.57 36.01
C LEU A 195 25.63 3.78 36.80
N VAL A 196 26.90 3.99 36.49
CA VAL A 196 27.97 3.54 37.36
C VAL A 196 27.76 4.32 38.66
N GLU A 197 27.37 3.60 39.71
CA GLU A 197 27.44 4.14 41.07
C GLU A 197 28.93 4.40 41.32
N GLU A 198 29.34 5.65 41.18
CA GLU A 198 30.64 6.09 41.70
C GLU A 198 30.60 5.80 43.20
N GLU A 199 31.46 4.90 43.66
CA GLU A 199 31.64 4.63 45.08
C GLU A 199 32.10 5.94 45.74
N VAL A 200 31.16 6.68 46.33
CA VAL A 200 31.47 7.83 47.16
C VAL A 200 32.11 7.29 48.42
N SER A 201 33.44 7.31 48.42
CA SER A 201 34.29 6.99 49.56
C SER A 201 34.03 7.98 50.69
N ASP A 202 33.05 7.68 51.55
CA ASP A 202 32.79 8.42 52.79
C ASP A 202 33.94 8.17 53.79
N ASP A 203 34.98 8.98 53.67
CA ASP A 203 36.13 9.02 54.59
C ASP A 203 35.80 9.98 55.77
N PRO A 204 35.61 9.48 57.02
CA PRO A 204 34.95 10.24 58.08
C PRO A 204 35.91 11.20 58.81
N SER A 205 36.03 12.44 58.31
CA SER A 205 36.77 13.52 58.98
C SER A 205 35.91 14.35 59.95
N SER A 206 35.80 13.86 61.18
CA SER A 206 35.57 14.51 62.50
C SER A 206 35.13 15.98 62.66
N SER A 207 34.28 16.19 63.70
CA SER A 207 34.17 17.40 64.58
C SER A 207 33.42 18.61 64.00
N SER A 208 32.50 19.35 64.67
CA SER A 208 31.78 19.29 65.97
C SER A 208 30.50 20.18 65.87
N SER A 209 29.74 20.66 66.87
CA SER A 209 29.75 20.64 68.36
C SER A 209 28.39 21.13 68.92
N GLU A 210 27.87 20.45 69.96
CA GLU A 210 27.11 20.98 71.13
C GLU A 210 25.74 21.68 71.00
N GLU A 211 25.03 21.71 72.17
CA GLU A 211 23.79 22.42 72.56
C GLU A 211 22.44 21.89 72.00
N GLU A 212 21.42 21.49 72.79
CA GLU A 212 21.22 21.37 74.27
C GLU A 212 20.62 19.99 74.64
#